data_AF-A0A8T3YBG5-F1
#
_entry.id   AF-A0A8T3YBG5-F1
#
_cell.length_a   1.000
_cell.length_b   1.000
_cell.length_c   1.000
_cell.angle_alpha   90.00
_cell.angle_beta   90.00
_cell.angle_gamma   90.00
#
_symmetry.space_group_name_H-M   'P 1'
#
loop_
_entity.id
_entity.type
_entity.pdbx_description
1 polymer ?
#
loop_
_entity_poly.entity_id
_entity_poly.type
_entity_poly.pdbx_seq_one_letter_code
_entity_poly.pdbx_strand_id
1 'polypeptide(L)'
;MVNYGYFQNAVAQLDALGITDVLLPFFLIFTIVFAILQRTKLLGENRKNFNVMIALILAFAVVIPHVTGGYPPGMDVVDIINRALPNVSLVLVAILMVLILIGLFGWSVGGEGTSIQGWIAFLAFLAVVYIFGAAADLWHIPNRLNFLLNPDTQALIVVLLIFGIVVWFITKEEKESAGEGALKSLGKTLGELFKKH
;
A
#
# COMPACT_ATOMS: atom_id res chain seq x y z
N MET A 1 1.14 -41.00 -11.70
CA MET A 1 1.64 -40.14 -12.80
C MET A 1 0.72 -38.94 -12.88
N VAL A 2 1.17 -37.75 -12.48
CA VAL A 2 0.34 -36.54 -12.52
C VAL A 2 0.16 -36.16 -13.99
N ASN A 3 -1.07 -36.17 -14.49
CA ASN A 3 -1.40 -35.79 -15.86
C ASN A 3 -1.39 -34.26 -15.95
N TYR A 4 -0.20 -33.68 -16.07
CA TYR A 4 -0.06 -32.28 -16.45
C TYR A 4 -0.69 -32.11 -17.83
N GLY A 5 -1.65 -31.19 -17.97
CA GLY A 5 -2.29 -30.93 -19.26
C GLY A 5 -1.25 -30.62 -20.34
N TYR A 6 -1.55 -30.92 -21.61
CA TYR A 6 -0.63 -30.70 -22.74
C TYR A 6 0.03 -29.31 -22.74
N PHE A 7 -0.72 -28.28 -22.33
CA PHE A 7 -0.20 -26.92 -22.18
C PHE A 7 0.84 -26.78 -21.07
N GLN A 8 0.62 -27.38 -19.90
CA GLN A 8 1.57 -27.33 -18.79
C GLN A 8 2.89 -28.02 -19.14
N ASN A 9 2.84 -29.14 -19.88
CA ASN A 9 4.05 -29.79 -20.39
C ASN A 9 4.80 -28.91 -21.40
N ALA A 10 4.08 -28.21 -22.28
CA ALA A 10 4.71 -27.27 -23.22
C ALA A 10 5.38 -26.10 -22.48
N VAL A 11 4.73 -25.52 -21.46
CA VAL A 11 5.32 -24.45 -20.63
C VAL A 11 6.54 -24.96 -19.88
N ALA A 12 6.47 -26.14 -19.26
CA ALA A 12 7.61 -26.73 -18.57
C ALA A 12 8.81 -27.01 -19.50
N GLN A 13 8.56 -27.35 -20.77
CA GLN A 13 9.62 -27.51 -21.76
C GLN A 13 10.24 -26.16 -22.15
N LEU A 14 9.45 -25.10 -22.33
CA LEU A 14 9.98 -23.76 -22.58
C LEU A 14 10.83 -23.26 -21.42
N ASP A 15 10.40 -23.54 -20.20
CA ASP A 15 11.12 -23.22 -18.97
C ASP A 15 12.45 -23.99 -18.88
N ALA A 16 12.42 -25.30 -19.15
CA ALA A 16 13.63 -26.13 -19.17
C ALA A 16 14.64 -25.72 -20.27
N LEU A 17 14.18 -25.09 -21.34
CA LEU A 17 15.03 -24.51 -22.38
C LEU A 17 15.65 -23.16 -21.98
N GLY A 18 15.28 -22.61 -20.81
CA GLY A 18 15.72 -21.29 -20.34
C GLY A 18 15.09 -20.12 -21.12
N ILE A 19 14.02 -20.38 -21.89
CA ILE A 19 13.35 -19.34 -22.69
C ILE A 19 12.70 -18.31 -21.76
N THR A 20 12.11 -18.76 -20.66
CA THR A 20 11.50 -17.89 -19.64
C THR A 20 12.55 -16.95 -19.03
N ASP A 21 13.72 -17.48 -18.67
CA ASP A 21 14.83 -16.76 -18.03
C ASP A 21 15.42 -15.66 -18.93
N VAL A 22 15.31 -15.82 -20.26
CA VAL A 22 15.76 -14.80 -21.22
C VAL A 22 14.64 -13.81 -21.53
N LEU A 23 13.46 -14.30 -21.90
CA LEU A 23 12.39 -13.47 -22.46
C LEU A 23 11.73 -12.56 -21.42
N LEU A 24 11.46 -13.06 -20.21
CA LEU A 24 10.81 -12.27 -19.17
C LEU A 24 11.60 -11.01 -18.81
N PRO A 25 12.89 -11.10 -18.42
CA PRO A 25 13.66 -9.89 -18.13
C PRO A 25 13.91 -9.06 -19.38
N PHE A 26 14.04 -9.67 -20.56
CA PHE A 26 14.18 -8.91 -21.81
C PHE A 26 13.00 -7.99 -22.07
N PHE A 27 11.77 -8.50 -22.02
CA PHE A 27 10.58 -7.69 -22.26
C PHE A 27 10.40 -6.62 -21.19
N LEU A 28 10.74 -6.92 -19.93
CA LEU A 28 10.70 -5.96 -18.83
C LEU A 28 11.64 -4.78 -19.09
N ILE A 29 12.94 -5.04 -19.32
CA ILE A 29 13.94 -3.99 -19.54
C ILE A 29 13.64 -3.23 -20.83
N PHE A 30 13.35 -3.93 -21.92
CA PHE A 30 13.02 -3.33 -23.20
C PHE A 30 11.85 -2.35 -23.07
N THR A 31 10.77 -2.78 -22.44
CA THR A 31 9.55 -1.96 -22.31
C THR A 31 9.78 -0.74 -21.43
N ILE A 32 10.48 -0.90 -20.30
CA ILE A 32 10.78 0.22 -19.39
C ILE A 32 11.67 1.25 -20.10
N VAL A 33 12.77 0.80 -20.70
CA VAL A 33 13.73 1.70 -21.38
C VAL A 33 13.04 2.39 -22.56
N PHE A 34 12.31 1.64 -23.39
CA PHE A 34 11.56 2.20 -24.51
C PHE A 34 10.54 3.24 -24.05
N ALA A 35 9.76 2.94 -23.00
CA ALA A 35 8.78 3.86 -22.44
C ALA A 35 9.42 5.14 -21.90
N ILE A 36 10.56 5.04 -21.21
CA ILE A 36 11.30 6.19 -20.68
C ILE A 36 11.83 7.05 -21.84
N LEU A 37 12.49 6.45 -22.84
CA LEU A 37 13.01 7.19 -24.00
C LEU A 37 11.87 7.89 -24.78
N GLN A 38 10.72 7.23 -24.91
CA GLN A 38 9.55 7.78 -25.59
C GLN A 38 8.90 8.92 -24.79
N ARG A 39 8.81 8.79 -23.46
CA ARG A 39 8.20 9.79 -22.58
C ARG A 39 9.09 11.03 -22.42
N THR A 40 10.40 10.83 -22.34
CA THR A 40 11.37 11.92 -22.16
C THR A 40 11.73 12.63 -23.46
N LYS A 41 11.43 12.02 -24.62
CA LYS A 41 11.83 12.54 -25.95
C LYS A 41 13.34 12.83 -26.03
N LEU A 42 14.16 12.01 -25.36
CA LEU A 42 15.61 12.24 -25.21
C LEU A 42 16.34 12.45 -26.54
N LEU A 43 15.92 11.75 -27.59
CA LEU A 43 16.53 11.79 -28.92
C LEU A 43 15.86 12.81 -29.87
N GLY A 44 14.92 13.60 -29.35
CA GLY A 44 14.07 14.50 -30.13
C GLY A 44 12.71 13.89 -30.49
N GLU A 45 11.87 14.71 -31.13
CA GLU A 45 10.51 14.31 -31.51
C GLU A 45 10.51 13.29 -32.66
N ASN A 46 9.54 12.37 -32.66
CA ASN A 46 9.32 11.36 -33.70
C ASN A 46 10.49 10.38 -33.97
N ARG A 47 11.42 10.20 -33.02
CA ARG A 47 12.53 9.23 -33.13
C ARG A 47 12.21 7.83 -32.59
N LYS A 48 11.00 7.31 -32.86
CA LYS A 48 10.54 6.00 -32.34
C LYS A 48 11.48 4.86 -32.73
N ASN A 49 11.96 4.84 -33.98
CA ASN A 49 12.89 3.83 -34.49
C ASN A 49 14.20 3.78 -33.67
N PHE A 50 14.78 4.94 -33.36
CA PHE A 50 15.99 5.02 -32.53
C PHE A 50 15.70 4.59 -31.09
N ASN A 51 14.57 5.00 -30.52
CA ASN A 51 14.15 4.57 -29.18
C ASN A 51 14.02 3.04 -29.09
N VAL A 52 13.42 2.39 -30.10
CA VAL A 52 13.32 0.92 -30.17
C VAL A 52 14.71 0.28 -30.24
N MET A 53 15.58 0.77 -31.13
CA MET A 53 16.92 0.19 -31.29
C MET A 53 17.76 0.32 -30.02
N ILE A 54 17.73 1.47 -29.35
CA ILE A 54 18.48 1.69 -28.11
C ILE A 54 17.90 0.84 -26.98
N ALA A 55 16.57 0.78 -26.85
CA ALA A 55 15.93 -0.09 -25.87
C ALA A 55 16.28 -1.57 -26.08
N LEU A 56 16.36 -2.01 -27.34
CA LEU A 56 16.76 -3.37 -27.70
C LEU A 56 18.20 -3.67 -27.29
N ILE A 57 19.13 -2.77 -27.63
CA ILE A 57 20.55 -2.89 -27.27
C ILE A 57 20.70 -2.94 -25.75
N LEU A 58 20.04 -2.04 -25.02
CA LEU A 58 20.11 -1.99 -23.57
C LEU A 58 19.47 -3.22 -22.92
N ALA A 59 18.35 -3.73 -23.45
CA ALA A 59 17.73 -4.95 -22.96
C ALA A 59 18.68 -6.14 -23.11
N PHE A 60 19.30 -6.35 -24.28
CA PHE A 60 20.28 -7.42 -24.43
C PHE A 60 21.54 -7.22 -23.58
N ALA A 61 22.01 -5.98 -23.43
CA ALA A 61 23.16 -5.66 -22.58
C ALA A 61 22.92 -6.00 -21.10
N VAL A 62 21.66 -6.02 -20.65
CA VAL A 62 21.29 -6.40 -19.27
C VAL A 62 20.99 -7.90 -19.17
N VAL A 63 20.28 -8.48 -20.13
CA VAL A 63 19.81 -9.86 -20.07
C VAL A 63 20.93 -10.87 -20.32
N ILE A 64 21.87 -10.57 -21.23
CA ILE A 64 22.95 -11.51 -21.54
C ILE A 64 23.80 -11.79 -20.29
N PRO A 65 24.32 -10.79 -19.56
CA PRO A 65 25.10 -11.04 -18.34
C PRO A 65 24.27 -11.66 -17.21
N HIS A 66 22.95 -11.40 -17.14
CA HIS A 66 22.04 -12.06 -16.19
C HIS A 66 22.01 -13.58 -16.43
N VAL A 67 21.71 -13.99 -17.66
CA VAL A 67 21.54 -15.42 -18.00
C VAL A 67 22.87 -16.18 -18.03
N THR A 68 23.95 -15.51 -18.44
CA THR A 68 25.29 -16.11 -18.48
C THR A 68 26.06 -16.06 -17.16
N GLY A 69 25.50 -15.42 -16.12
CA GLY A 69 26.18 -15.23 -14.84
C GLY A 69 27.39 -14.30 -14.91
N GLY A 70 27.40 -13.37 -15.87
CA GLY A 70 28.47 -12.39 -16.08
C GLY A 70 28.46 -11.23 -15.08
N TYR A 71 27.43 -11.10 -14.25
CA TYR A 71 27.37 -10.07 -13.21
C TYR A 71 28.21 -10.46 -11.99
N PRO A 72 28.91 -9.49 -11.36
CA PRO A 72 29.49 -9.70 -10.03
C PRO A 72 28.41 -10.05 -9.00
N PRO A 73 28.76 -10.80 -7.93
CA PRO A 73 27.81 -11.19 -6.90
C PRO A 73 27.03 -10.00 -6.34
N GLY A 74 25.70 -10.06 -6.41
CA GLY A 74 24.81 -9.02 -5.90
C GLY A 74 24.63 -7.78 -6.79
N MET A 75 25.24 -7.73 -7.97
CA MET A 75 25.12 -6.60 -8.92
C MET A 75 24.25 -6.92 -10.14
N ASP A 76 23.49 -8.02 -10.09
CA ASP A 76 22.58 -8.38 -11.15
C ASP A 76 21.38 -7.42 -11.19
N VAL A 77 21.25 -6.69 -12.30
CA VAL A 77 20.22 -5.67 -12.49
C VAL A 77 18.82 -6.27 -12.50
N VAL A 78 18.64 -7.47 -13.08
CA VAL A 78 17.34 -8.14 -13.15
C VAL A 78 16.90 -8.53 -11.75
N ASP A 79 17.80 -9.10 -10.95
CA ASP A 79 17.53 -9.44 -9.56
C ASP A 79 17.19 -8.22 -8.71
N ILE A 80 17.94 -7.13 -8.89
CA ILE A 80 17.70 -5.87 -8.18
C ILE A 80 16.30 -5.35 -8.52
N ILE A 81 15.91 -5.39 -9.79
CA ILE A 81 14.58 -4.98 -10.23
C ILE A 81 13.50 -5.91 -9.65
N ASN A 82 13.68 -7.23 -9.68
CA ASN A 82 12.72 -8.18 -9.12
C ASN A 82 12.53 -8.01 -7.61
N ARG A 83 13.57 -7.58 -6.88
CA ARG A 83 13.49 -7.23 -5.45
C ARG A 83 12.90 -5.84 -5.22
N ALA A 84 13.14 -4.89 -6.12
CA ALA A 84 12.66 -3.51 -5.99
C ALA A 84 11.19 -3.35 -6.41
N LEU A 85 10.75 -4.06 -7.45
CA LEU A 85 9.40 -3.92 -8.03
C LEU A 85 8.29 -4.14 -7.00
N PRO A 86 8.28 -5.23 -6.19
CA PRO A 86 7.26 -5.42 -5.16
C PRO A 86 7.21 -4.26 -4.17
N ASN A 87 8.37 -3.76 -3.74
CA ASN A 87 8.48 -2.66 -2.79
C ASN A 87 7.98 -1.34 -3.37
N VAL A 88 8.33 -1.02 -4.62
CA VAL A 88 7.85 0.18 -5.32
C VAL A 88 6.34 0.09 -5.57
N SER A 89 5.83 -1.07 -5.99
CA SER A 89 4.40 -1.31 -6.17
C SER A 89 3.63 -1.15 -4.86
N LEU A 90 4.16 -1.66 -3.76
CA LEU A 90 3.61 -1.50 -2.42
C LEU A 90 3.50 -0.01 -2.05
N VAL A 91 4.58 0.76 -2.25
CA VAL A 91 4.58 2.21 -1.97
C VAL A 91 3.57 2.95 -2.85
N LEU A 92 3.49 2.61 -4.14
CA LEU A 92 2.52 3.21 -5.07
C LEU A 92 1.09 2.93 -4.60
N VAL A 93 0.78 1.69 -4.23
CA VAL A 93 -0.55 1.32 -3.71
C VAL A 93 -0.85 2.05 -2.41
N ALA A 94 0.12 2.20 -1.50
CA ALA A 94 -0.04 2.97 -0.26
C ALA A 94 -0.42 4.43 -0.56
N ILE A 95 0.31 5.08 -1.48
CA ILE A 95 0.02 6.46 -1.90
C ILE A 95 -1.38 6.55 -2.52
N LEU A 96 -1.76 5.60 -3.38
CA LEU A 96 -3.10 5.56 -3.98
C LEU A 96 -4.18 5.41 -2.91
N MET A 97 -3.99 4.54 -1.91
CA MET A 97 -4.93 4.40 -0.80
C MET A 97 -5.07 5.69 0.00
N VAL A 98 -3.96 6.37 0.31
CA VAL A 98 -4.01 7.67 0.99
C VAL A 98 -4.75 8.71 0.15
N LEU A 99 -4.46 8.81 -1.15
CA LEU A 99 -5.17 9.73 -2.06
C LEU A 99 -6.66 9.41 -2.14
N ILE A 100 -7.04 8.13 -2.16
CA ILE A 100 -8.45 7.71 -2.13
C ILE A 100 -9.10 8.09 -0.81
N LEU A 101 -8.44 7.89 0.34
CA LEU A 101 -8.97 8.28 1.65
C LEU A 101 -9.16 9.80 1.74
N ILE A 102 -8.18 10.58 1.29
CA ILE A 102 -8.28 12.05 1.24
C ILE A 102 -9.41 12.48 0.32
N GLY A 103 -9.54 11.85 -0.85
CA GLY A 103 -10.59 12.14 -1.82
C GLY A 103 -12.00 11.74 -1.35
N LEU A 104 -12.13 10.60 -0.66
CA LEU A 104 -13.39 10.06 -0.16
C LEU A 104 -13.90 10.84 1.05
N PHE A 105 -13.01 11.11 2.01
CA PHE A 105 -13.38 11.76 3.26
C PHE A 105 -13.32 13.28 3.20
N GLY A 106 -12.78 13.84 2.11
CA GLY A 106 -12.72 15.28 1.87
C GLY A 106 -12.03 15.97 3.04
N TRP A 107 -10.70 16.00 3.06
CA TRP A 107 -9.96 16.77 4.06
C TRP A 107 -10.25 18.27 3.87
N SER A 108 -11.38 18.76 4.40
CA SER A 108 -11.72 20.18 4.40
C SER A 108 -10.98 20.83 5.56
N VAL A 109 -9.78 21.37 5.29
CA VAL A 109 -9.16 22.35 6.18
C VAL A 109 -10.01 23.62 6.09
N GLY A 110 -10.94 23.79 7.03
CA GLY A 110 -11.73 25.02 7.18
C GLY A 110 -13.23 24.78 7.09
N GLY A 111 -13.87 24.76 8.25
CA GLY A 111 -15.32 24.69 8.39
C GLY A 111 -15.70 24.06 9.72
N GLU A 112 -16.33 24.86 10.59
CA GLU A 112 -16.68 24.66 12.01
C GLU A 112 -17.53 23.41 12.38
N GLY A 113 -17.36 22.25 11.76
CA GLY A 113 -18.29 21.15 12.01
C GLY A 113 -17.87 19.74 11.64
N THR A 114 -16.59 19.34 11.68
CA THR A 114 -16.23 17.93 11.37
C THR A 114 -14.97 17.43 12.11
N SER A 115 -14.88 17.60 13.44
CA SER A 115 -13.74 17.04 14.20
C SER A 115 -13.65 15.51 14.05
N ILE A 116 -14.78 14.80 13.96
CA ILE A 116 -14.80 13.32 13.89
C ILE A 116 -14.32 12.78 12.51
N GLN A 117 -14.67 13.43 11.39
CA GLN A 117 -14.22 12.98 10.06
C GLN A 117 -12.71 13.16 9.86
N GLY A 118 -12.14 14.26 10.38
CA GLY A 118 -10.68 14.46 10.38
C GLY A 118 -9.94 13.39 11.19
N TRP A 119 -10.47 13.01 12.37
CA TRP A 119 -9.89 11.94 13.19
C TRP A 119 -9.97 10.57 12.52
N ILE A 120 -11.06 10.26 11.82
CA ILE A 120 -11.20 9.00 11.07
C ILE A 120 -10.20 8.95 9.90
N ALA A 121 -10.05 10.03 9.13
CA ALA A 121 -9.09 10.10 8.03
C ALA A 121 -7.64 10.00 8.55
N PHE A 122 -7.33 10.64 9.67
CA PHE A 122 -6.01 10.56 10.31
C PHE A 122 -5.70 9.15 10.83
N LEU A 123 -6.68 8.48 11.47
CA LEU A 123 -6.53 7.11 11.97
C LEU A 123 -6.41 6.10 10.82
N ALA A 124 -7.16 6.30 9.73
CA ALA A 124 -7.03 5.50 8.50
C ALA A 124 -5.66 5.71 7.83
N PHE A 125 -5.16 6.95 7.78
CA PHE A 125 -3.81 7.26 7.29
C PHE A 125 -2.73 6.55 8.12
N LEU A 126 -2.81 6.62 9.45
CA LEU A 126 -1.91 5.90 10.36
C LEU A 126 -1.98 4.38 10.16
N ALA A 127 -3.18 3.82 10.00
CA ALA A 127 -3.36 2.39 9.74
C ALA A 127 -2.71 1.98 8.41
N VAL A 128 -2.91 2.75 7.33
CA VAL A 128 -2.27 2.50 6.03
C VAL A 128 -0.75 2.58 6.15
N VAL A 129 -0.21 3.64 6.75
CA VAL A 129 1.25 3.79 6.95
C VAL A 129 1.81 2.63 7.78
N TYR A 130 1.10 2.19 8.82
CA TYR A 130 1.50 1.07 9.65
C TYR A 130 1.51 -0.26 8.87
N ILE A 131 0.41 -0.59 8.19
CA ILE A 131 0.27 -1.84 7.41
C ILE A 131 1.33 -1.91 6.31
N PHE A 132 1.49 -0.83 5.53
CA PHE A 132 2.46 -0.80 4.43
C PHE A 132 3.90 -0.74 4.94
N GLY A 133 4.16 -0.03 6.04
CA GLY A 133 5.48 -0.04 6.68
C GLY A 133 5.87 -1.42 7.21
N ALA A 134 4.91 -2.17 7.76
CA ALA A 134 5.14 -3.54 8.23
C ALA A 134 5.37 -4.50 7.05
N ALA A 135 4.58 -4.38 5.98
CA ALA A 135 4.74 -5.20 4.78
C ALA A 135 6.05 -4.94 4.02
N ALA A 136 6.61 -3.73 4.09
CA ALA A 136 7.89 -3.38 3.47
C ALA A 136 9.12 -3.63 4.37
N ASP A 137 8.92 -4.26 5.54
CA ASP A 137 9.97 -4.49 6.54
C ASP A 137 10.71 -3.20 6.99
N LEU A 138 10.04 -2.05 6.88
CA LEU A 138 10.57 -0.73 7.28
C LEU A 138 10.70 -0.62 8.81
N TRP A 139 9.87 -1.37 9.53
CA TRP A 139 9.93 -1.44 10.98
C TRP A 139 10.92 -2.54 11.37
N HIS A 140 12.20 -2.19 11.51
CA HIS A 140 13.16 -3.05 12.20
C HIS A 140 12.80 -3.10 13.68
N ILE A 141 11.90 -4.02 14.02
CA ILE A 141 11.41 -4.17 15.37
C ILE A 141 12.44 -4.99 16.18
N PRO A 142 12.88 -4.54 17.36
CA PRO A 142 13.77 -5.33 18.21
C PRO A 142 13.17 -6.71 18.53
N ASN A 143 14.00 -7.76 18.55
CA ASN A 143 13.60 -9.18 18.68
C ASN A 143 12.51 -9.50 19.73
N ARG A 144 12.34 -8.68 20.76
CA ARG A 144 11.30 -8.82 21.79
C ARG A 144 9.88 -8.52 21.32
N LEU A 145 9.73 -7.75 20.24
CA LEU A 145 8.46 -7.34 19.65
C LEU A 145 8.22 -8.03 18.29
N ASN A 146 9.07 -9.00 17.92
CA ASN A 146 8.93 -9.78 16.68
C ASN A 146 7.65 -10.64 16.66
N PHE A 147 7.04 -10.89 17.82
CA PHE A 147 5.71 -11.51 17.92
C PHE A 147 4.62 -10.67 17.24
N LEU A 148 4.79 -9.35 17.12
CA LEU A 148 3.85 -8.45 16.43
C LEU A 148 3.95 -8.49 14.89
N LEU A 149 5.02 -9.09 14.37
CA LEU A 149 5.22 -9.29 12.92
C LEU A 149 4.76 -10.68 12.46
N ASN A 150 4.38 -11.56 13.39
CA ASN A 150 3.85 -12.87 13.05
C ASN A 150 2.42 -12.72 12.45
N PRO A 151 2.15 -13.26 11.24
CA PRO A 151 0.85 -13.13 10.57
C PRO A 151 -0.34 -13.60 11.42
N ASP A 152 -0.16 -14.68 12.19
CA ASP A 152 -1.21 -15.23 13.05
C ASP A 152 -1.52 -14.29 14.22
N THR A 153 -0.47 -13.66 14.77
CA THR A 153 -0.62 -12.71 15.86
C THR A 153 -1.22 -11.39 15.37
N GLN A 154 -0.86 -10.93 14.17
CA GLN A 154 -1.50 -9.77 13.54
C GLN A 154 -2.97 -10.02 13.28
N ALA A 155 -3.33 -11.19 12.73
CA ALA A 155 -4.72 -11.56 12.51
C ALA A 155 -5.51 -11.57 13.82
N LEU A 156 -4.95 -12.16 14.89
CA LEU A 156 -5.59 -12.20 16.21
C LEU A 156 -5.74 -10.81 16.82
N ILE A 157 -4.74 -9.94 16.70
CA ILE A 157 -4.80 -8.55 17.17
C ILE A 157 -5.87 -7.78 16.40
N VAL A 158 -5.91 -7.88 15.07
CA VAL A 158 -6.92 -7.21 14.24
C VAL A 158 -8.33 -7.69 14.61
N VAL A 159 -8.53 -8.99 14.81
CA VAL A 159 -9.82 -9.55 15.26
C VAL A 159 -10.20 -8.99 16.62
N LEU A 160 -9.28 -8.95 17.60
CA LEU A 160 -9.55 -8.38 18.93
C LEU A 160 -9.85 -6.87 18.88
N LEU A 161 -9.16 -6.14 18.01
CA LEU A 161 -9.33 -4.69 17.86
C LEU A 161 -10.68 -4.38 17.21
N ILE A 162 -11.05 -5.08 16.13
CA ILE A 162 -12.37 -4.97 15.51
C ILE A 162 -13.45 -5.38 16.51
N PHE A 163 -13.27 -6.49 17.22
CA PHE A 163 -14.22 -6.94 18.25
C PHE A 163 -14.39 -5.90 19.35
N GLY A 164 -13.30 -5.32 19.85
CA GLY A 164 -13.33 -4.24 20.85
C GLY A 164 -14.02 -2.98 20.35
N ILE A 165 -13.78 -2.57 19.10
CA ILE A 165 -14.48 -1.43 18.47
C ILE A 165 -15.97 -1.73 18.35
N VAL A 166 -16.35 -2.93 17.92
CA VAL A 166 -17.74 -3.34 17.79
C VAL A 166 -18.43 -3.36 19.15
N VAL A 167 -17.80 -3.95 20.17
CA VAL A 167 -18.33 -3.95 21.54
C VAL A 167 -18.47 -2.52 22.06
N TRP A 168 -17.45 -1.68 21.91
CA TRP A 168 -17.49 -0.28 22.32
C TRP A 168 -18.58 0.51 21.60
N PHE A 169 -18.76 0.28 20.30
CA PHE A 169 -19.78 0.93 19.50
C PHE A 169 -21.20 0.49 19.92
N ILE A 170 -21.38 -0.80 20.23
CA ILE A 170 -22.66 -1.36 20.71
C ILE A 170 -22.96 -0.94 22.15
N THR A 171 -21.95 -0.86 23.01
CA THR A 171 -22.11 -0.44 24.42
C THR A 171 -22.13 1.07 24.60
N LYS A 172 -21.87 1.85 23.55
CA LYS A 172 -22.05 3.28 23.57
C LYS A 172 -23.54 3.59 23.53
N GLU A 173 -24.15 3.64 24.72
CA GLU A 173 -25.48 4.23 24.88
C GLU A 173 -25.45 5.67 24.34
N GLU A 174 -26.47 6.03 23.56
CA GLU A 174 -26.68 7.41 23.12
C GLU A 174 -26.76 8.29 24.37
N LYS A 175 -25.71 9.06 24.64
CA LYS A 175 -25.80 10.16 25.59
C LYS A 175 -26.73 11.21 25.01
N GLU A 176 -28.02 11.07 25.30
CA GLU A 176 -28.95 12.19 25.29
C GLU A 176 -28.38 13.33 26.15
N SER A 177 -28.60 14.53 25.66
CA SER A 177 -28.19 15.85 26.16
C SER A 177 -28.17 16.01 27.70
N ALA A 178 -27.04 15.69 28.32
CA ALA A 178 -26.78 15.99 29.73
C ALA A 178 -26.69 17.51 30.05
N GLY A 179 -26.79 18.40 29.05
CA GLY A 179 -26.73 19.85 29.21
C GLY A 179 -28.06 20.56 29.47
N GLU A 180 -29.20 20.01 29.02
CA GLU A 180 -30.49 20.70 29.09
C GLU A 180 -31.28 20.39 30.37
N GLY A 181 -31.10 19.19 30.95
CA GLY A 181 -31.80 18.79 32.19
C GLY A 181 -31.30 19.53 33.43
N ALA A 182 -29.99 19.72 33.56
CA ALA A 182 -29.37 20.37 34.72
C ALA A 182 -29.70 21.87 34.82
N LEU A 183 -29.77 22.56 33.68
CA LEU A 183 -30.18 23.96 33.59
C LEU A 183 -31.68 24.15 33.90
N LYS A 184 -32.53 23.20 33.47
CA LYS A 184 -33.96 23.19 33.81
C LYS A 184 -34.22 22.90 35.28
N SER A 185 -33.46 21.99 35.89
CA SER A 185 -33.59 21.69 37.32
C SER A 185 -33.07 22.84 38.17
N LEU A 186 -31.95 23.47 37.79
CA LEU A 186 -31.41 24.65 38.48
C LEU A 186 -32.34 25.87 38.35
N GLY A 187 -32.88 26.12 37.16
CA GLY A 187 -33.86 27.19 36.93
C GLY A 187 -35.15 27.01 37.72
N LYS A 188 -35.64 25.77 37.88
CA LYS A 188 -36.80 25.47 38.73
C LYS A 188 -36.51 25.72 40.22
N THR A 189 -35.38 25.23 40.73
CA THR A 189 -35.02 25.43 42.14
C THR A 189 -34.76 26.90 42.48
N LEU A 190 -34.17 27.68 41.57
CA LEU A 190 -33.98 29.12 41.75
C LEU A 190 -35.32 29.88 41.68
N GLY A 191 -36.22 29.48 40.76
CA GLY A 191 -37.56 30.06 40.65
C GLY A 191 -38.46 29.80 41.86
N GLU A 192 -38.32 28.65 42.52
CA GLU A 192 -39.05 28.31 43.74
C GLU A 192 -38.51 29.04 44.99
N LEU A 193 -37.20 29.31 45.05
CA LEU A 193 -36.58 30.11 46.11
C LEU A 193 -36.98 31.59 46.04
N PHE A 194 -37.14 32.16 44.84
CA PHE A 194 -37.56 33.55 44.65
C PHE A 194 -39.07 33.80 44.78
N LYS A 195 -39.91 32.74 44.79
CA LYS A 195 -41.36 32.87 44.97
C LYS A 195 -41.83 32.87 46.43
N LYS A 196 -40.91 32.72 47.40
CA LYS A 196 -41.27 32.58 48.82
C LYS A 196 -40.97 33.81 49.70
N HIS A 197 -40.80 35.00 49.11
CA HIS A 197 -40.79 36.28 49.82
C HIS A 197 -41.69 37.29 49.15
#